data_AF-A0A2V8NN85-F1
#
_entry.id   AF-A0A2V8NN85-F1
#
_cell.length_a   1.000
_cell.length_b   1.000
_cell.length_c   1.000
_cell.angle_alpha   90.00
_cell.angle_beta   90.00
_cell.angle_gamma   90.00
#
_symmetry.space_group_name_H-M   'P 1'
#
loop_
_entity.id
_entity.type
_entity.pdbx_description
1 polymer ?
#
loop_
_entity_poly.entity_id
_entity_poly.type
_entity_poly.pdbx_seq_one_letter_code
_entity_poly.pdbx_strand_id
1 'polypeptide(L)'
;GYAAQKLGITLHDLLALGRQNPDDSSESFNMAYLAIRGSGAVNGVSRLHGKVSRHLFEPLFPRWPADEVPVGHVTNGVHMPSWDSAAADDLWTKACEKDRWLGTAATLEQDIRRVSDESLWQFRIAASKSLVEYARERLSRQLAASGASSEAIDGAKHLFDPNALTLAFARRFATYKRPNLLLHNPARLLRLLANPERPVQLIIAGKAHPEDRAGQALIHEWISFIRRPETRPHVIFLSDYDMLLTERLVQGVDVWINTPRRPWEASGTSGMKVLVNGGINLSELDGWWAEAYTPEVGWALGDGLEHGDDPAWDAVEADALYDLLEREVIPEFYTRDQRGIPTAWVKRMRESMARLTPRFSANRTVREYTEQHYLPAAAAYRLRTSNKGAIGRQMVDWQHSLEQKWPTLHFGEVKVETRGEQHVFEVQVCLNGLDPKAVRVELYADGIMGSAPARQEMKRLRQLAGVPGGYVYSATVSAARPPADYTARVIPHCDGVAIPLEDARILWQR
;
A
#
# COMPACT_ATOMS: atom_id res chain seq x y z
N GLY A 1 -14.33 36.50 -3.09
CA GLY A 1 -13.29 35.48 -2.85
C GLY A 1 -12.62 35.09 -4.16
N TYR A 2 -11.48 34.42 -4.10
CA TYR A 2 -10.66 34.06 -5.27
C TYR A 2 -11.44 33.34 -6.38
N ALA A 3 -12.22 32.30 -6.05
CA ALA A 3 -12.98 31.52 -7.02
C ALA A 3 -13.96 32.37 -7.86
N ALA A 4 -14.84 33.13 -7.20
CA ALA A 4 -15.83 33.97 -7.89
C ALA A 4 -15.21 35.16 -8.63
N GLN A 5 -14.21 35.84 -8.04
CA GLN A 5 -13.69 37.10 -8.59
C GLN A 5 -12.56 36.93 -9.61
N LYS A 6 -11.74 35.88 -9.50
CA LYS A 6 -10.61 35.65 -10.41
C LYS A 6 -10.83 34.50 -11.38
N LEU A 7 -11.50 33.42 -10.95
CA LEU A 7 -11.74 32.25 -11.79
C LEU A 7 -13.11 32.24 -12.46
N GLY A 8 -14.04 33.11 -12.02
CA GLY A 8 -15.41 33.13 -12.54
C GLY A 8 -16.24 31.90 -12.12
N ILE A 9 -15.81 31.14 -11.11
CA ILE A 9 -16.48 29.95 -10.62
C ILE A 9 -17.48 30.36 -9.54
N THR A 10 -18.75 30.03 -9.71
CA THR A 10 -19.77 30.35 -8.70
C THR A 10 -19.59 29.52 -7.43
N LEU A 11 -20.20 29.94 -6.32
CA LEU A 11 -20.17 29.12 -5.09
C LEU A 11 -20.86 27.77 -5.32
N HIS A 12 -21.92 27.74 -6.12
CA HIS A 12 -22.62 26.52 -6.47
C HIS A 12 -21.69 25.54 -7.20
N ASP A 13 -21.00 26.00 -8.25
CA ASP A 13 -20.07 25.16 -9.03
C ASP A 13 -18.89 24.67 -8.18
N LEU A 14 -18.37 25.54 -7.30
CA LEU A 14 -17.30 25.15 -6.38
C LEU A 14 -17.75 24.05 -5.42
N LEU A 15 -18.97 24.16 -4.87
CA LEU A 15 -19.53 23.14 -3.99
C LEU A 15 -19.84 21.84 -4.74
N ALA A 16 -20.30 21.95 -6.00
CA ALA A 16 -20.56 20.81 -6.87
C ALA A 16 -19.32 19.93 -7.07
N LEU A 17 -18.11 20.52 -7.10
CA LEU A 17 -16.85 19.76 -7.18
C LEU A 17 -16.62 18.81 -5.99
N GLY A 18 -17.21 19.09 -4.82
CA GLY A 18 -17.12 18.21 -3.65
C GLY A 18 -18.28 17.22 -3.51
N ARG A 19 -19.21 17.16 -4.46
CA ARG A 19 -20.42 16.31 -4.39
C ARG A 19 -20.37 15.16 -5.37
N GLN A 20 -20.99 14.03 -5.03
CA GLN A 20 -21.17 12.93 -5.96
C GLN A 20 -22.08 13.37 -7.10
N ASN A 21 -23.28 13.87 -6.75
CA ASN A 21 -24.20 14.52 -7.67
C ASN A 21 -24.00 16.04 -7.63
N PRO A 22 -23.44 16.67 -8.68
CA PRO A 22 -23.23 18.11 -8.76
C PRO A 22 -24.49 18.94 -8.43
N ASP A 23 -25.66 18.44 -8.84
CA ASP A 23 -26.94 19.14 -8.75
C ASP A 23 -27.66 18.96 -7.41
N ASP A 24 -27.22 18.01 -6.57
CA ASP A 24 -27.85 17.76 -5.27
C ASP A 24 -27.26 18.65 -4.18
N SER A 25 -27.94 19.76 -3.90
CA SER A 25 -27.51 20.70 -2.87
C SER A 25 -27.52 20.16 -1.43
N SER A 26 -28.19 19.02 -1.18
CA SER A 26 -28.28 18.38 0.14
C SER A 26 -27.09 17.50 0.48
N GLU A 27 -26.29 17.09 -0.53
CA GLU A 27 -25.09 16.30 -0.30
C GLU A 27 -24.05 17.09 0.49
N SER A 28 -23.45 16.41 1.48
CA SER A 28 -22.33 16.94 2.25
C SER A 28 -21.10 17.12 1.37
N PHE A 29 -20.34 18.19 1.62
CA PHE A 29 -19.13 18.47 0.86
C PHE A 29 -18.01 17.48 1.20
N ASN A 30 -17.59 16.69 0.22
CA ASN A 30 -16.50 15.73 0.33
C ASN A 30 -15.19 16.33 -0.23
N MET A 31 -14.23 16.59 0.67
CA MET A 31 -12.91 17.12 0.29
C MET A 31 -12.13 16.18 -0.65
N ALA A 32 -12.34 14.87 -0.57
CA ALA A 32 -11.66 13.91 -1.45
C ALA A 32 -12.18 14.02 -2.90
N TYR A 33 -13.48 14.26 -3.08
CA TYR A 33 -14.06 14.47 -4.41
C TYR A 33 -13.53 15.75 -5.05
N LEU A 34 -13.46 16.85 -4.27
CA LEU A 34 -12.81 18.08 -4.72
C LEU A 34 -11.36 17.83 -5.13
N ALA A 35 -10.60 17.11 -4.29
CA ALA A 35 -9.19 16.83 -4.54
C ALA A 35 -8.99 16.03 -5.84
N ILE A 36 -9.81 15.00 -6.09
CA ILE A 36 -9.73 14.19 -7.32
C ILE A 36 -10.01 15.04 -8.55
N ARG A 37 -11.12 15.80 -8.57
CA ARG A 37 -11.49 16.65 -9.70
C ARG A 37 -10.52 17.81 -9.93
N GLY A 38 -9.77 18.22 -8.90
CA GLY A 38 -8.75 19.26 -8.97
C GLY A 38 -7.32 18.75 -9.27
N SER A 39 -7.12 17.44 -9.45
CA SER A 39 -5.80 16.83 -9.60
C SER A 39 -5.55 16.32 -11.01
N GLY A 40 -4.30 16.44 -11.49
CA GLY A 40 -3.86 15.82 -12.75
C GLY A 40 -3.46 14.34 -12.63
N ALA A 41 -3.36 13.83 -11.41
CA ALA A 41 -3.14 12.42 -11.09
C ALA A 41 -3.59 12.12 -9.66
N VAL A 42 -4.04 10.89 -9.41
CA VAL A 42 -4.45 10.40 -8.09
C VAL A 42 -3.75 9.07 -7.84
N ASN A 43 -3.24 8.84 -6.64
CA ASN A 43 -2.50 7.61 -6.32
C ASN A 43 -2.77 7.09 -4.91
N GLY A 44 -2.74 5.76 -4.79
CA GLY A 44 -2.60 5.07 -3.50
C GLY A 44 -1.15 4.96 -3.03
N VAL A 45 -0.95 4.54 -1.79
CA VAL A 45 0.38 4.45 -1.13
C VAL A 45 0.93 3.01 -1.03
N SER A 46 0.23 2.06 -1.64
CA SER A 46 0.65 0.69 -1.94
C SER A 46 -0.20 0.18 -3.11
N ARG A 47 0.20 -0.94 -3.72
CA ARG A 47 -0.55 -1.55 -4.82
C ARG A 47 -1.97 -1.96 -4.41
N LEU A 48 -2.12 -2.58 -3.24
CA LEU A 48 -3.44 -2.99 -2.73
C LEU A 48 -4.30 -1.77 -2.43
N HIS A 49 -3.74 -0.75 -1.77
CA HIS A 49 -4.46 0.49 -1.50
C HIS A 49 -4.88 1.22 -2.79
N GLY A 50 -4.08 1.16 -3.85
CA GLY A 50 -4.48 1.66 -5.17
C GLY A 50 -5.75 0.98 -5.69
N LYS A 51 -5.87 -0.34 -5.55
CA LYS A 51 -7.08 -1.10 -5.91
C LYS A 51 -8.28 -0.72 -5.04
N VAL A 52 -8.11 -0.69 -3.72
CA VAL A 52 -9.17 -0.27 -2.78
C VAL A 52 -9.64 1.14 -3.06
N SER A 53 -8.72 2.06 -3.36
CA SER A 53 -9.04 3.45 -3.68
C SER A 53 -9.82 3.57 -4.99
N ARG A 54 -9.56 2.72 -6.00
CA ARG A 54 -10.39 2.70 -7.21
C ARG A 54 -11.84 2.39 -6.88
N HIS A 55 -12.07 1.34 -6.09
CA HIS A 55 -13.41 0.96 -5.67
C HIS A 55 -14.10 2.09 -4.87
N LEU A 56 -13.38 2.72 -3.93
CA LEU A 56 -13.89 3.83 -3.13
C LEU A 56 -14.35 5.03 -3.98
N PHE A 57 -13.68 5.27 -5.11
CA PHE A 57 -13.94 6.43 -5.98
C PHE A 57 -14.68 6.08 -7.28
N GLU A 58 -15.12 4.83 -7.46
CA GLU A 58 -16.00 4.41 -8.57
C GLU A 58 -17.21 5.34 -8.78
N PRO A 59 -17.89 5.85 -7.73
CA PRO A 59 -19.04 6.74 -7.92
C PRO A 59 -18.72 8.03 -8.70
N LEU A 60 -17.45 8.46 -8.77
CA LEU A 60 -17.02 9.62 -9.58
C LEU A 60 -16.85 9.29 -11.07
N PHE A 61 -16.77 8.01 -11.43
CA PHE A 61 -16.52 7.52 -12.78
C PHE A 61 -17.61 6.53 -13.21
N PRO A 62 -18.88 6.99 -13.30
CA PRO A 62 -20.00 6.09 -13.54
C PRO A 62 -19.83 5.32 -14.84
N ARG A 63 -20.14 4.02 -14.80
CA ARG A 63 -20.05 3.06 -15.92
C ARG A 63 -18.63 2.78 -16.42
N TRP A 64 -17.58 3.33 -15.80
CA TRP A 64 -16.22 2.88 -16.08
C TRP A 64 -15.94 1.56 -15.34
N PRO A 65 -15.16 0.64 -15.93
CA PRO A 65 -14.69 -0.54 -15.19
C PRO A 65 -13.82 -0.11 -14.01
N ALA A 66 -13.94 -0.81 -12.88
CA ALA A 66 -13.22 -0.49 -11.64
C ALA A 66 -11.69 -0.35 -11.85
N ASP A 67 -11.11 -1.23 -12.68
CA ASP A 67 -9.68 -1.22 -13.00
C ASP A 67 -9.23 -0.01 -13.84
N GLU A 68 -10.17 0.73 -14.44
CA GLU A 68 -9.92 1.94 -15.24
C GLU A 68 -10.24 3.24 -14.49
N VAL A 69 -10.73 3.16 -13.25
CA VAL A 69 -10.80 4.32 -12.35
C VAL A 69 -9.36 4.88 -12.20
N PRO A 70 -9.13 6.19 -12.43
CA PRO A 70 -7.80 6.77 -12.66
C PRO A 70 -7.03 7.01 -11.35
N VAL A 71 -6.96 5.99 -10.51
CA VAL A 71 -6.17 5.95 -9.29
C VAL A 71 -5.00 4.98 -9.48
N GLY A 72 -3.80 5.53 -9.55
CA GLY A 72 -2.55 4.78 -9.60
C GLY A 72 -2.06 4.36 -8.21
N HIS A 73 -0.78 4.05 -8.08
CA HIS A 73 -0.12 3.93 -6.79
C HIS A 73 1.35 4.31 -6.90
N VAL A 74 1.89 4.87 -5.82
CA VAL A 74 3.32 4.99 -5.57
C VAL A 74 3.54 4.43 -4.18
N THR A 75 4.20 3.26 -4.09
CA THR A 75 4.35 2.62 -2.78
C THR A 75 5.28 3.44 -1.89
N ASN A 76 4.86 3.63 -0.64
CA ASN A 76 5.66 4.33 0.36
C ASN A 76 7.05 3.71 0.53
N GLY A 77 7.96 4.53 1.05
CA GLY A 77 9.30 4.14 1.43
C GLY A 77 9.78 4.97 2.62
N VAL A 78 10.86 4.53 3.25
CA VAL A 78 11.46 5.21 4.40
C VAL A 78 12.87 5.68 4.08
N HIS A 79 13.28 6.79 4.70
CA HIS A 79 14.61 7.33 4.54
C HIS A 79 15.60 6.53 5.39
N MET A 80 16.33 5.60 4.76
CA MET A 80 17.18 4.62 5.45
C MET A 80 18.19 5.25 6.42
N PRO A 81 18.93 6.33 6.08
CA PRO A 81 19.86 6.97 7.01
C PRO A 81 19.24 7.58 8.27
N SER A 82 17.92 7.75 8.32
CA SER A 82 17.23 8.21 9.54
C SER A 82 16.86 7.07 10.48
N TRP A 83 16.93 5.82 10.02
CA TRP A 83 16.43 4.66 10.75
C TRP A 83 17.49 3.58 10.95
N ASP A 84 18.61 3.61 10.23
CA ASP A 84 19.70 2.66 10.47
C ASP A 84 20.41 2.93 11.81
N SER A 85 20.90 1.85 12.41
CA SER A 85 21.80 1.92 13.55
C SER A 85 23.22 2.20 13.06
N ALA A 86 24.11 2.68 13.95
CA ALA A 86 25.54 2.80 13.64
C ALA A 86 26.13 1.47 13.14
N ALA A 87 25.74 0.34 13.73
CA ALA A 87 26.20 -0.98 13.31
C ALA A 87 25.67 -1.37 11.92
N ALA A 88 24.43 -0.97 11.58
CA ALA A 88 23.89 -1.16 10.25
C ALA A 88 24.62 -0.25 9.24
N ASP A 89 24.82 1.03 9.54
CA ASP A 89 25.56 1.95 8.68
C ASP A 89 26.97 1.43 8.36
N ASP A 90 27.69 0.91 9.35
CA ASP A 90 28.99 0.27 9.17
C ASP A 90 28.93 -0.96 8.25
N LEU A 91 27.95 -1.85 8.46
CA LEU A 91 27.79 -3.06 7.66
C LEU A 91 27.47 -2.72 6.20
N TRP A 92 26.51 -1.82 5.98
CA TRP A 92 26.12 -1.39 4.65
C TRP A 92 27.22 -0.58 3.97
N THR A 93 27.98 0.25 4.69
CA THR A 93 29.14 0.98 4.14
C THR A 93 30.23 0.02 3.68
N LYS A 94 30.55 -1.02 4.45
CA LYS A 94 31.54 -2.03 4.04
C LYS A 94 31.08 -2.83 2.83
N ALA A 95 29.78 -3.09 2.71
CA ALA A 95 29.23 -3.87 1.61
C ALA A 95 29.01 -3.05 0.33
N CYS A 96 28.53 -1.81 0.46
CA CYS A 96 27.95 -1.02 -0.63
C CYS A 96 28.56 0.38 -0.79
N GLU A 97 29.64 0.69 -0.06
CA GLU A 97 30.26 2.02 0.04
C GLU A 97 29.43 3.06 0.82
N LYS A 98 30.05 4.19 1.16
CA LYS A 98 29.46 5.23 2.02
C LYS A 98 28.27 5.93 1.36
N ASP A 99 28.34 6.14 0.06
CA ASP A 99 27.36 6.87 -0.73
C ASP A 99 26.27 5.97 -1.32
N ARG A 100 26.10 4.74 -0.80
CA ARG A 100 25.12 3.72 -1.23
C ARG A 100 23.67 4.20 -1.39
N TRP A 101 23.28 5.22 -0.65
CA TRP A 101 21.93 5.81 -0.71
C TRP A 101 21.85 7.01 -1.68
N LEU A 102 22.94 7.39 -2.33
CA LEU A 102 22.94 8.41 -3.37
C LEU A 102 22.76 7.75 -4.74
N GLY A 103 21.69 8.11 -5.46
CA GLY A 103 21.43 7.60 -6.81
C GLY A 103 20.61 6.31 -6.86
N THR A 104 20.97 5.41 -7.79
CA THR A 104 20.19 4.20 -8.06
C THR A 104 20.63 3.03 -7.20
N ALA A 105 19.68 2.29 -6.62
CA ALA A 105 19.97 1.15 -5.74
C ALA A 105 20.28 -0.17 -6.49
N ALA A 106 20.85 -0.09 -7.69
CA ALA A 106 20.93 -1.23 -8.63
C ALA A 106 21.84 -2.37 -8.14
N THR A 107 22.90 -2.08 -7.38
CA THR A 107 23.86 -3.09 -6.91
C THR A 107 23.61 -3.56 -5.48
N LEU A 108 22.88 -2.78 -4.68
CA LEU A 108 22.72 -2.97 -3.24
C LEU A 108 22.22 -4.39 -2.87
N GLU A 109 21.30 -4.94 -3.66
CA GLU A 109 20.78 -6.30 -3.44
C GLU A 109 21.89 -7.36 -3.56
N GLN A 110 22.72 -7.26 -4.60
CA GLN A 110 23.81 -8.22 -4.83
C GLN A 110 24.93 -8.05 -3.80
N ASP A 111 25.23 -6.81 -3.43
CA ASP A 111 26.30 -6.50 -2.49
C ASP A 111 25.98 -7.01 -1.08
N ILE A 112 24.74 -6.85 -0.60
CA ILE A 112 24.32 -7.44 0.68
C ILE A 112 24.29 -8.96 0.67
N ARG A 113 23.92 -9.59 -0.45
CA ARG A 113 23.99 -11.06 -0.55
C ARG A 113 25.39 -11.61 -0.38
N ARG A 114 26.44 -10.83 -0.64
CA ARG A 114 27.86 -11.22 -0.50
C ARG A 114 28.41 -11.09 0.92
N VAL A 115 27.73 -10.39 1.82
CA VAL A 115 28.17 -10.24 3.22
C VAL A 115 28.27 -11.62 3.89
N SER A 116 29.24 -11.90 4.76
CA SER A 116 29.31 -13.22 5.40
C SER A 116 28.22 -13.44 6.44
N ASP A 117 27.84 -14.69 6.72
CA ASP A 117 26.85 -15.02 7.76
C ASP A 117 27.33 -14.55 9.14
N GLU A 118 28.63 -14.67 9.42
CA GLU A 118 29.26 -14.21 10.66
C GLU A 118 29.11 -12.70 10.83
N SER A 119 29.36 -11.94 9.77
CA SER A 119 29.28 -10.47 9.81
C SER A 119 27.85 -10.01 10.07
N LEU A 120 26.88 -10.63 9.39
CA LEU A 120 25.46 -10.38 9.61
C LEU A 120 25.01 -10.74 11.02
N TRP A 121 25.45 -11.89 11.55
CA TRP A 121 25.06 -12.33 12.88
C TRP A 121 25.69 -11.49 13.99
N GLN A 122 26.97 -11.11 13.87
CA GLN A 122 27.64 -10.22 14.82
C GLN A 122 26.98 -8.83 14.86
N PHE A 123 26.65 -8.29 13.68
CA PHE A 123 25.84 -7.08 13.55
C PHE A 123 24.51 -7.20 14.32
N ARG A 124 23.79 -8.29 14.11
CA ARG A 124 22.49 -8.53 14.75
C ARG A 124 22.59 -8.63 16.27
N ILE A 125 23.57 -9.37 16.81
CA ILE A 125 23.80 -9.48 18.26
C ILE A 125 24.07 -8.11 18.89
N ALA A 126 24.92 -7.29 18.26
CA ALA A 126 25.25 -5.96 18.77
C ALA A 126 23.99 -5.06 18.83
N ALA A 127 23.15 -5.14 17.81
CA ALA A 127 21.89 -4.40 17.75
C ALA A 127 20.87 -4.86 18.82
N SER A 128 20.69 -6.18 19.01
CA SER A 128 19.82 -6.73 20.06
C SER A 128 20.27 -6.30 21.45
N LYS A 129 21.58 -6.35 21.73
CA LYS A 129 22.14 -5.89 23.00
C LYS A 129 21.83 -4.42 23.28
N SER A 130 22.05 -3.55 22.29
CA SER A 130 21.77 -2.12 22.44
C SER A 130 20.29 -1.84 22.71
N LEU A 131 19.37 -2.56 22.06
CA LEU A 131 17.94 -2.43 22.34
C LEU A 131 17.59 -2.88 23.77
N VAL A 132 18.11 -4.02 24.22
CA VAL A 132 17.82 -4.52 25.58
C VAL A 132 18.31 -3.54 26.64
N GLU A 133 19.51 -2.99 26.49
CA GLU A 133 20.06 -1.97 27.40
C GLU A 133 19.19 -0.70 27.42
N TYR A 134 18.78 -0.23 26.24
CA TYR A 134 17.87 0.91 26.12
C TYR A 134 16.50 0.63 26.75
N ALA A 135 15.92 -0.54 26.51
CA ALA A 135 14.61 -0.93 27.03
C ALA A 135 14.60 -0.99 28.56
N ARG A 136 15.65 -1.56 29.16
CA ARG A 136 15.89 -1.57 30.62
C ARG A 136 15.91 -0.15 31.19
N GLU A 137 16.74 0.72 30.61
CA GLU A 137 16.88 2.10 31.07
C GLU A 137 15.58 2.91 30.93
N ARG A 138 14.92 2.79 29.76
CA ARG A 138 13.65 3.47 29.49
C ARG A 138 12.54 3.00 30.43
N LEU A 139 12.44 1.69 30.67
CA LEU A 139 11.45 1.13 31.57
C LEU A 139 11.71 1.55 33.03
N SER A 140 12.95 1.53 33.51
CA SER A 140 13.30 2.03 34.84
C SER A 140 12.89 3.50 35.02
N ARG A 141 13.14 4.37 34.03
CA ARG A 141 12.69 5.78 34.05
C ARG A 141 11.17 5.89 34.06
N GLN A 142 10.48 5.10 33.23
CA GLN A 142 9.01 5.08 33.17
C GLN A 142 8.41 4.66 34.51
N LEU A 143 8.95 3.62 35.15
CA LEU A 143 8.51 3.15 36.46
C LEU A 143 8.73 4.20 37.55
N ALA A 144 9.91 4.84 37.55
CA ALA A 144 10.22 5.93 38.49
C ALA A 144 9.25 7.11 38.33
N ALA A 145 8.99 7.55 37.09
CA ALA A 145 8.04 8.62 36.81
C ALA A 145 6.60 8.29 37.23
N SER A 146 6.23 7.00 37.26
CA SER A 146 4.92 6.53 37.72
C SER A 146 4.82 6.30 39.24
N GLY A 147 5.90 6.54 40.00
CA GLY A 147 5.93 6.33 41.44
C GLY A 147 6.02 4.87 41.88
N ALA A 148 6.58 3.98 41.06
CA ALA A 148 6.80 2.57 41.41
C ALA A 148 7.84 2.42 42.53
N SER A 149 7.84 1.27 43.23
CA SER A 149 8.80 0.99 44.30
C SER A 149 10.24 0.85 43.80
N SER A 150 11.22 1.04 44.70
CA SER A 150 12.64 0.88 44.38
C SER A 150 12.96 -0.52 43.85
N GLU A 151 12.33 -1.58 44.39
CA GLU A 151 12.53 -2.95 43.90
C GLU A 151 12.01 -3.11 42.46
N ALA A 152 10.88 -2.48 42.13
CA ALA A 152 10.33 -2.54 40.77
C ALA A 152 11.23 -1.82 39.76
N ILE A 153 11.79 -0.66 40.13
CA ILE A 153 12.70 0.13 39.30
C ILE A 153 14.02 -0.62 39.07
N ASP A 154 14.55 -1.24 40.13
CA ASP A 154 15.79 -2.02 40.06
C ASP A 154 15.60 -3.32 39.26
N GLY A 155 14.50 -4.03 39.49
CA GLY A 155 14.15 -5.22 38.71
C GLY A 155 14.08 -4.96 37.20
N ALA A 156 13.63 -3.77 36.78
CA ALA A 156 13.60 -3.40 35.36
C ALA A 156 14.99 -3.35 34.70
N LYS A 157 16.07 -3.14 35.46
CA LYS A 157 17.45 -3.15 34.94
C LYS A 157 17.95 -4.55 34.57
N HIS A 158 17.26 -5.58 35.05
CA HIS A 158 17.61 -6.98 34.85
C HIS A 158 16.65 -7.72 33.93
N LEU A 159 15.60 -7.04 33.43
CA LEU A 159 14.66 -7.63 32.49
C LEU A 159 15.32 -7.88 31.13
N PHE A 160 14.85 -8.92 30.44
CA PHE A 160 15.28 -9.32 29.10
C PHE A 160 16.71 -9.83 29.00
N ASP A 161 16.96 -10.68 28.01
CA ASP A 161 18.27 -11.22 27.68
C ASP A 161 18.61 -10.79 26.24
N PRO A 162 19.77 -10.14 25.99
CA PRO A 162 20.25 -9.83 24.65
C PRO A 162 20.33 -11.02 23.69
N ASN A 163 20.40 -12.25 24.20
CA ASN A 163 20.46 -13.48 23.41
C ASN A 163 19.07 -14.13 23.20
N ALA A 164 18.02 -13.58 23.83
CA ALA A 164 16.66 -14.06 23.65
C ALA A 164 15.97 -13.42 22.44
N LEU A 165 15.06 -14.17 21.80
CA LEU A 165 14.31 -13.66 20.66
C LEU A 165 13.42 -12.49 21.08
N THR A 166 13.64 -11.31 20.50
CA THR A 166 12.87 -10.10 20.79
C THR A 166 11.82 -9.84 19.71
N LEU A 167 10.56 -10.01 20.08
CA LEU A 167 9.41 -9.60 19.29
C LEU A 167 9.03 -8.16 19.64
N ALA A 168 8.60 -7.36 18.67
CA ALA A 168 7.98 -6.08 18.97
C ALA A 168 6.71 -5.83 18.17
N PHE A 169 5.76 -5.17 18.83
CA PHE A 169 4.61 -4.56 18.22
C PHE A 169 4.56 -3.09 18.66
N ALA A 170 4.78 -2.16 17.73
CA ALA A 170 4.72 -0.74 18.07
C ALA A 170 4.03 0.13 17.02
N ARG A 171 2.81 0.58 17.34
CA ARG A 171 1.96 1.40 16.47
C ARG A 171 0.82 2.04 17.25
N ARG A 172 0.05 2.90 16.57
CA ARG A 172 -1.22 3.40 17.11
C ARG A 172 -2.10 2.21 17.53
N PHE A 173 -2.71 2.31 18.71
CA PHE A 173 -3.74 1.37 19.17
C PHE A 173 -5.07 1.78 18.56
N ALA A 174 -5.58 0.92 17.68
CA ALA A 174 -6.87 1.04 17.02
C ALA A 174 -7.38 -0.38 16.73
N THR A 175 -8.69 -0.57 16.70
CA THR A 175 -9.32 -1.90 16.58
C THR A 175 -8.87 -2.65 15.32
N TYR A 176 -8.89 -2.00 14.16
CA TYR A 176 -8.45 -2.62 12.89
C TYR A 176 -6.97 -3.02 12.87
N LYS A 177 -6.12 -2.45 13.74
CA LYS A 177 -4.69 -2.82 13.83
C LYS A 177 -4.43 -4.09 14.65
N ARG A 178 -5.47 -4.57 15.33
CA ARG A 178 -5.52 -5.76 16.20
C ARG A 178 -4.26 -5.94 17.06
N PRO A 179 -3.87 -4.93 17.85
CA PRO A 179 -2.71 -5.03 18.75
C PRO A 179 -2.84 -6.15 19.78
N ASN A 180 -4.06 -6.64 20.03
CA ASN A 180 -4.36 -7.66 21.03
C ASN A 180 -4.59 -9.04 20.40
N LEU A 181 -4.26 -9.25 19.12
CA LEU A 181 -4.38 -10.59 18.51
C LEU A 181 -3.56 -11.64 19.28
N LEU A 182 -2.37 -11.25 19.78
CA LEU A 182 -1.56 -12.05 20.69
C LEU A 182 -2.19 -12.26 22.09
N LEU A 183 -3.23 -11.51 22.47
CA LEU A 183 -3.96 -11.74 23.72
C LEU A 183 -5.20 -12.62 23.52
N HIS A 184 -5.48 -13.08 22.31
CA HIS A 184 -6.59 -14.00 22.04
C HIS A 184 -6.44 -15.34 22.80
N ASN A 185 -5.21 -15.79 22.98
CA ASN A 185 -4.89 -16.97 23.81
C ASN A 185 -3.73 -16.66 24.78
N PRO A 186 -3.98 -15.96 25.91
CA PRO A 186 -2.93 -15.47 26.80
C PRO A 186 -2.13 -16.61 27.45
N ALA A 187 -2.75 -17.79 27.61
CA ALA A 187 -2.07 -18.97 28.12
C ALA A 187 -1.06 -19.52 27.10
N ARG A 188 -1.40 -19.55 25.81
CA ARG A 188 -0.48 -19.95 24.73
C ARG A 188 0.67 -18.95 24.57
N LEU A 189 0.37 -17.65 24.62
CA LEU A 189 1.40 -16.61 24.65
C LEU A 189 2.37 -16.78 25.82
N LEU A 190 1.86 -16.98 27.03
CA LEU A 190 2.72 -17.18 28.21
C LEU A 190 3.62 -18.41 28.07
N ARG A 191 3.12 -19.53 27.53
CA ARG A 191 3.94 -20.74 27.29
C ARG A 191 5.11 -20.46 26.34
N LEU A 192 4.90 -19.64 25.31
CA LEU A 192 5.96 -19.24 24.40
C LEU A 192 7.02 -18.38 25.09
N LEU A 193 6.55 -17.37 25.83
CA LEU A 193 7.40 -16.40 26.51
C LEU A 193 8.24 -17.04 27.63
N ALA A 194 7.63 -17.95 28.40
CA ALA A 194 8.25 -18.59 29.57
C ALA A 194 9.03 -19.88 29.24
N ASN A 195 9.26 -20.18 27.95
CA ASN A 195 10.03 -21.36 27.55
C ASN A 195 11.53 -21.17 27.90
N PRO A 196 12.12 -21.98 28.80
CA PRO A 196 13.51 -21.80 29.22
C PRO A 196 14.53 -22.24 28.16
N GLU A 197 14.15 -23.12 27.23
CA GLU A 197 15.02 -23.59 26.16
C GLU A 197 15.06 -22.62 24.97
N ARG A 198 13.96 -21.89 24.76
CA ARG A 198 13.78 -20.95 23.65
C ARG A 198 13.10 -19.67 24.17
N PRO A 199 13.79 -18.86 24.98
CA PRO A 199 13.17 -17.73 25.65
C PRO A 199 12.68 -16.66 24.67
N VAL A 200 11.44 -16.21 24.80
CA VAL A 200 10.90 -15.14 23.97
C VAL A 200 10.56 -13.94 24.84
N GLN A 201 10.91 -12.76 24.36
CA GLN A 201 10.56 -11.50 25.01
C GLN A 201 9.80 -10.59 24.06
N LEU A 202 8.87 -9.80 24.60
CA LEU A 202 7.93 -9.00 23.82
C LEU A 202 7.94 -7.54 24.29
N ILE A 203 8.17 -6.64 23.34
CA ILE A 203 8.06 -5.20 23.53
C ILE A 203 6.79 -4.70 22.85
N ILE A 204 5.89 -4.12 23.65
CA ILE A 204 4.70 -3.43 23.14
C ILE A 204 4.90 -1.93 23.32
N ALA A 205 4.56 -1.13 22.30
CA ALA A 205 4.54 0.32 22.42
C ALA A 205 3.43 0.93 21.56
N GLY A 206 2.90 2.08 21.97
CA GLY A 206 1.89 2.76 21.17
C GLY A 206 1.07 3.76 21.95
N LYS A 207 0.18 4.44 21.22
CA LYS A 207 -0.75 5.43 21.74
C LYS A 207 -2.14 5.15 21.16
N ALA A 208 -3.17 5.31 21.98
CA ALA A 208 -4.55 5.44 21.51
C ALA A 208 -4.88 6.93 21.39
N HIS A 209 -5.82 7.28 20.50
CA HIS A 209 -6.33 8.65 20.47
C HIS A 209 -7.10 8.94 21.77
N PRO A 210 -7.08 10.17 22.32
CA PRO A 210 -7.81 10.50 23.57
C PRO A 210 -9.31 10.18 23.51
N GLU A 211 -9.93 10.34 22.34
CA GLU A 211 -11.35 10.02 22.11
C GLU A 211 -11.60 8.55 21.69
N ASP A 212 -10.56 7.75 21.47
CA ASP A 212 -10.69 6.35 21.03
C ASP A 212 -10.70 5.40 22.23
N ARG A 213 -11.88 5.29 22.86
CA ARG A 213 -12.10 4.43 24.04
C ARG A 213 -11.78 2.96 23.77
N ALA A 214 -12.09 2.47 22.57
CA ALA A 214 -11.78 1.10 22.18
C ALA A 214 -10.25 0.89 22.12
N GLY A 215 -9.51 1.82 21.50
CA GLY A 215 -8.05 1.81 21.50
C GLY A 215 -7.44 1.84 22.92
N GLN A 216 -8.03 2.60 23.85
CA GLN A 216 -7.59 2.64 25.24
C GLN A 216 -7.85 1.33 25.99
N ALA A 217 -9.00 0.69 25.77
CA ALA A 217 -9.31 -0.62 26.34
C ALA A 217 -8.27 -1.68 25.93
N LEU A 218 -7.86 -1.66 24.66
CA LEU A 218 -6.81 -2.57 24.16
C LEU A 218 -5.48 -2.39 24.91
N ILE A 219 -5.09 -1.15 25.24
CA ILE A 219 -3.91 -0.89 26.08
C ILE A 219 -4.12 -1.45 27.50
N HIS A 220 -5.29 -1.25 28.10
CA HIS A 220 -5.60 -1.76 29.45
C HIS A 220 -5.50 -3.29 29.54
N GLU A 221 -5.91 -4.01 28.51
CA GLU A 221 -5.77 -5.48 28.44
C GLU A 221 -4.29 -5.89 28.46
N TRP A 222 -3.42 -5.25 27.68
CA TRP A 222 -1.97 -5.49 27.71
C TRP A 222 -1.38 -5.18 29.08
N ILE A 223 -1.72 -4.03 29.68
CA ILE A 223 -1.22 -3.68 31.01
C ILE A 223 -1.68 -4.70 32.06
N SER A 224 -2.92 -5.18 31.96
CA SER A 224 -3.45 -6.23 32.86
C SER A 224 -2.75 -7.56 32.67
N PHE A 225 -2.42 -7.93 31.43
CA PHE A 225 -1.64 -9.13 31.12
C PHE A 225 -0.21 -9.02 31.66
N ILE A 226 0.47 -7.89 31.45
CA ILE A 226 1.86 -7.63 31.88
C ILE A 226 2.01 -7.60 33.41
N ARG A 227 0.97 -7.18 34.14
CA ARG A 227 0.99 -7.10 35.60
C ARG A 227 1.00 -8.46 36.31
N ARG A 228 0.69 -9.56 35.60
CA ARG A 228 0.72 -10.90 36.20
C ARG A 228 2.18 -11.27 36.53
N PRO A 229 2.47 -11.85 37.71
CA PRO A 229 3.84 -12.18 38.11
C PRO A 229 4.60 -13.05 37.09
N GLU A 230 3.90 -13.98 36.45
CA GLU A 230 4.44 -14.94 35.50
C GLU A 230 4.73 -14.35 34.10
N THR A 231 4.09 -13.25 33.72
CA THR A 231 4.30 -12.57 32.42
C THR A 231 5.29 -11.40 32.51
N ARG A 232 5.34 -10.72 33.67
CA ARG A 232 6.15 -9.53 33.91
C ARG A 232 7.63 -9.64 33.50
N PRO A 233 8.31 -10.80 33.64
CA PRO A 233 9.71 -10.95 33.20
C PRO A 233 9.90 -10.91 31.68
N HIS A 234 8.84 -11.18 30.91
CA HIS A 234 8.92 -11.48 29.48
C HIS A 234 8.26 -10.43 28.59
N VAL A 235 7.41 -9.56 29.14
CA VAL A 235 6.68 -8.55 28.35
C VAL A 235 6.77 -7.19 29.00
N ILE A 236 7.09 -6.17 28.20
CA ILE A 236 7.08 -4.77 28.65
C ILE A 236 6.20 -3.92 27.75
N PHE A 237 5.62 -2.87 28.34
CA PHE A 237 4.95 -1.81 27.61
C PHE A 237 5.74 -0.51 27.76
N LEU A 238 6.28 0.01 26.65
CA LEU A 238 7.01 1.28 26.61
C LEU A 238 6.06 2.40 26.19
N SER A 239 5.83 3.34 27.11
CA SER A 239 4.92 4.46 26.92
C SER A 239 5.55 5.57 26.08
N ASP A 240 4.66 6.43 25.58
CA ASP A 240 5.00 7.62 24.81
C ASP A 240 5.74 7.31 23.50
N TYR A 241 5.21 6.35 22.73
CA TYR A 241 5.75 6.01 21.41
C TYR A 241 5.84 7.23 20.48
N ASP A 242 7.07 7.53 20.07
CA ASP A 242 7.48 8.65 19.24
C ASP A 242 8.61 8.21 18.28
N MET A 243 9.23 9.17 17.58
CA MET A 243 10.31 8.85 16.63
C MET A 243 11.56 8.28 17.32
N LEU A 244 11.93 8.79 18.50
CA LEU A 244 13.12 8.34 19.21
C LEU A 244 12.95 6.90 19.72
N LEU A 245 11.80 6.58 20.32
CA LEU A 245 11.50 5.21 20.72
C LEU A 245 11.43 4.31 19.48
N THR A 246 10.78 4.77 18.39
CA THR A 246 10.73 3.99 17.14
C THR A 246 12.13 3.66 16.65
N GLU A 247 13.04 4.64 16.59
CA GLU A 247 14.43 4.46 16.16
C GLU A 247 15.10 3.32 16.92
N ARG A 248 15.01 3.33 18.27
CA ARG A 248 15.61 2.29 19.10
C ARG A 248 14.99 0.92 18.89
N LEU A 249 13.67 0.84 18.76
CA LEU A 249 12.98 -0.43 18.52
C LEU A 249 13.37 -1.02 17.17
N VAL A 250 13.31 -0.23 16.09
CA VAL A 250 13.55 -0.75 14.74
C VAL A 250 15.01 -1.09 14.48
N GLN A 251 15.93 -0.48 15.23
CA GLN A 251 17.36 -0.79 15.18
C GLN A 251 17.68 -2.16 15.78
N GLY A 252 16.97 -2.61 16.82
CA GLY A 252 17.39 -3.77 17.60
C GLY A 252 16.35 -4.86 17.81
N VAL A 253 15.16 -4.80 17.20
CA VAL A 253 14.16 -5.87 17.25
C VAL A 253 14.51 -7.01 16.28
N ASP A 254 14.24 -8.26 16.67
CA ASP A 254 14.43 -9.42 15.80
C ASP A 254 13.23 -9.64 14.86
N VAL A 255 12.01 -9.60 15.41
CA VAL A 255 10.77 -9.70 14.64
C VAL A 255 9.83 -8.54 14.90
N TRP A 256 9.44 -7.87 13.82
CA TRP A 256 8.43 -6.84 13.85
C TRP A 256 7.07 -7.40 13.45
N ILE A 257 6.13 -7.41 14.40
CA ILE A 257 4.80 -8.00 14.22
C ILE A 257 3.79 -6.92 13.84
N ASN A 258 3.02 -7.16 12.77
CA ASN A 258 1.85 -6.36 12.43
C ASN A 258 0.64 -7.25 12.11
N THR A 259 -0.50 -6.96 12.72
CA THR A 259 -1.73 -7.77 12.56
C THR A 259 -2.91 -6.92 12.09
N PRO A 260 -2.77 -5.97 11.13
CA PRO A 260 -3.93 -5.22 10.67
C PRO A 260 -4.98 -6.16 10.07
N ARG A 261 -6.25 -5.77 10.11
CA ARG A 261 -7.32 -6.44 9.38
C ARG A 261 -7.30 -5.99 7.93
N ARG A 262 -7.23 -6.91 6.98
CA ARG A 262 -7.30 -6.59 5.55
C ARG A 262 -8.70 -6.08 5.16
N PRO A 263 -8.83 -5.04 4.31
CA PRO A 263 -7.78 -4.26 3.63
C PRO A 263 -7.53 -2.88 4.30
N TRP A 264 -7.63 -2.78 5.63
CA TRP A 264 -7.67 -1.50 6.34
C TRP A 264 -6.28 -0.85 6.52
N GLU A 265 -5.19 -1.55 6.24
CA GLU A 265 -3.86 -0.96 6.17
C GLU A 265 -3.55 -0.44 4.76
N ALA A 266 -3.52 0.87 4.59
CA ALA A 266 -3.14 1.47 3.31
C ALA A 266 -1.70 1.10 2.86
N SER A 267 -0.76 1.02 3.80
CA SER A 267 0.63 0.64 3.53
C SER A 267 1.27 0.10 4.80
N GLY A 268 1.81 0.98 5.66
CA GLY A 268 2.47 0.60 6.92
C GLY A 268 3.99 0.74 6.85
N THR A 269 4.51 1.94 7.10
CA THR A 269 5.95 2.22 6.96
C THR A 269 6.82 1.72 8.10
N SER A 270 6.25 1.33 9.26
CA SER A 270 7.04 0.86 10.40
C SER A 270 7.83 -0.41 10.10
N GLY A 271 7.21 -1.37 9.40
CA GLY A 271 7.88 -2.60 8.96
C GLY A 271 8.99 -2.37 7.92
N MET A 272 8.96 -1.25 7.20
CA MET A 272 10.03 -0.89 6.26
C MET A 272 11.30 -0.40 6.98
N LYS A 273 11.16 0.17 8.19
CA LYS A 273 12.27 0.73 8.97
C LYS A 273 13.18 -0.35 9.57
N VAL A 274 12.64 -1.55 9.82
CA VAL A 274 13.42 -2.66 10.38
C VAL A 274 14.34 -3.32 9.34
N LEU A 275 14.04 -3.12 8.05
CA LEU A 275 14.74 -3.79 6.94
C LEU A 275 16.23 -3.48 6.92
N VAL A 276 16.61 -2.20 7.00
CA VAL A 276 18.02 -1.78 6.99
C VAL A 276 18.79 -2.30 8.21
N ASN A 277 18.07 -2.63 9.30
CA ASN A 277 18.61 -3.08 10.58
C ASN A 277 18.60 -4.61 10.76
N GLY A 278 18.26 -5.37 9.72
CA GLY A 278 18.21 -6.84 9.77
C GLY A 278 17.09 -7.41 10.63
N GLY A 279 16.10 -6.60 11.02
CA GLY A 279 14.86 -7.11 11.59
C GLY A 279 13.98 -7.77 10.53
N ILE A 280 13.24 -8.80 10.90
CA ILE A 280 12.38 -9.57 9.99
C ILE A 280 10.91 -9.24 10.30
N ASN A 281 10.07 -9.17 9.27
CA ASN A 281 8.65 -8.90 9.45
C ASN A 281 7.86 -10.21 9.56
N LEU A 282 6.89 -10.22 10.48
CA LEU A 282 5.75 -11.13 10.48
C LEU A 282 4.51 -10.25 10.40
N SER A 283 3.79 -10.32 9.29
CA SER A 283 2.65 -9.41 9.08
C SER A 283 1.50 -10.05 8.32
N GLU A 284 0.30 -9.56 8.57
CA GLU A 284 -0.85 -9.80 7.68
C GLU A 284 -0.50 -9.45 6.23
N LEU A 285 -1.01 -10.23 5.28
CA LEU A 285 -1.00 -9.93 3.84
C LEU A 285 -1.90 -8.73 3.53
N ASP A 286 -1.57 -7.57 4.08
CA ASP A 286 -2.25 -6.29 3.86
C ASP A 286 -1.24 -5.17 3.62
N GLY A 287 -1.70 -4.02 3.13
CA GLY A 287 -0.90 -2.83 2.87
C GLY A 287 0.35 -3.11 2.04
N TRP A 288 1.52 -2.71 2.57
CA TRP A 288 2.80 -2.91 1.87
C TRP A 288 3.26 -4.38 1.87
N TRP A 289 2.87 -5.15 2.88
CA TRP A 289 3.36 -6.52 3.03
C TRP A 289 2.76 -7.44 1.96
N ALA A 290 1.51 -7.18 1.55
CA ALA A 290 0.84 -7.87 0.44
C ALA A 290 1.60 -7.83 -0.90
N GLU A 291 2.44 -6.81 -1.13
CA GLU A 291 3.28 -6.69 -2.34
C GLU A 291 4.77 -7.00 -2.10
N ALA A 292 5.18 -7.09 -0.85
CA ALA A 292 6.56 -7.32 -0.42
C ALA A 292 6.87 -8.79 -0.12
N TYR A 293 5.90 -9.50 0.45
CA TYR A 293 6.09 -10.82 1.03
C TYR A 293 6.49 -11.87 -0.01
N THR A 294 7.53 -12.62 0.35
CA THR A 294 7.77 -13.98 -0.11
C THR A 294 8.31 -14.81 1.08
N PRO A 295 8.25 -16.15 1.02
CA PRO A 295 8.72 -17.00 2.11
C PRO A 295 10.20 -16.84 2.47
N GLU A 296 11.03 -16.19 1.65
CA GLU A 296 12.46 -15.97 1.95
C GLU A 296 12.73 -14.68 2.75
N VAL A 297 11.77 -13.74 2.83
CA VAL A 297 12.00 -12.40 3.41
C VAL A 297 11.29 -12.16 4.74
N GLY A 298 10.43 -13.09 5.17
CA GLY A 298 9.68 -12.97 6.42
C GLY A 298 8.57 -14.00 6.52
N TRP A 299 7.54 -13.69 7.31
CA TRP A 299 6.35 -14.53 7.48
C TRP A 299 5.07 -13.73 7.23
N ALA A 300 4.02 -14.43 6.83
CA ALA A 300 2.75 -13.82 6.46
C ALA A 300 1.58 -14.47 7.20
N LEU A 301 0.60 -13.65 7.55
CA LEU A 301 -0.71 -14.06 8.04
C LEU A 301 -1.78 -13.77 6.96
N GLY A 302 -2.93 -14.44 7.11
CA GLY A 302 -4.07 -14.28 6.22
C GLY A 302 -3.99 -15.10 4.93
N ASP A 303 -5.14 -15.23 4.28
CA ASP A 303 -5.31 -15.90 2.98
C ASP A 303 -5.31 -14.90 1.80
N GLY A 304 -5.17 -13.61 2.10
CA GLY A 304 -5.23 -12.53 1.12
C GLY A 304 -6.66 -12.16 0.68
N LEU A 305 -7.69 -12.68 1.36
CA LEU A 305 -9.09 -12.33 1.14
C LEU A 305 -9.60 -11.34 2.19
N GLU A 306 -10.75 -10.74 1.93
CA GLU A 306 -11.43 -9.81 2.84
C GLU A 306 -12.54 -10.55 3.59
N HIS A 307 -12.47 -10.57 4.92
CA HIS A 307 -13.42 -11.28 5.79
C HIS A 307 -14.30 -10.35 6.63
N GLY A 308 -14.26 -9.04 6.36
CA GLY A 308 -15.01 -8.05 7.12
C GLY A 308 -14.63 -8.06 8.60
N ASP A 309 -15.62 -7.83 9.47
CA ASP A 309 -15.44 -7.79 10.93
C ASP A 309 -15.77 -9.12 11.63
N ASP A 310 -15.66 -10.26 10.94
CA ASP A 310 -15.98 -11.59 11.48
C ASP A 310 -15.05 -11.96 12.66
N PRO A 311 -15.57 -12.07 13.91
CA PRO A 311 -14.76 -12.47 15.06
C PRO A 311 -14.22 -13.89 14.98
N ALA A 312 -14.89 -14.79 14.23
CA ALA A 312 -14.40 -16.15 14.03
C ALA A 312 -13.10 -16.16 13.20
N TRP A 313 -12.98 -15.23 12.25
CA TRP A 313 -11.78 -15.07 11.45
C TRP A 313 -10.59 -14.55 12.27
N ASP A 314 -10.82 -13.58 13.18
CA ASP A 314 -9.78 -13.13 14.12
C ASP A 314 -9.22 -14.29 14.95
N ALA A 315 -10.06 -15.25 15.37
CA ALA A 315 -9.62 -16.44 16.11
C ALA A 315 -8.74 -17.36 15.25
N VAL A 316 -9.13 -17.59 13.98
CA VAL A 316 -8.35 -18.37 13.01
C VAL A 316 -6.98 -17.72 12.76
N GLU A 317 -6.93 -16.41 12.55
CA GLU A 317 -5.66 -15.69 12.35
C GLU A 317 -4.80 -15.65 13.61
N ALA A 318 -5.41 -15.56 14.80
CA ALA A 318 -4.68 -15.67 16.05
C ALA A 318 -4.01 -17.06 16.18
N ASP A 319 -4.73 -18.14 15.89
CA ASP A 319 -4.17 -19.49 15.91
C ASP A 319 -3.07 -19.69 14.86
N ALA A 320 -3.24 -19.13 13.65
CA ALA A 320 -2.22 -19.13 12.61
C ALA A 320 -0.95 -18.36 13.03
N LEU A 321 -1.10 -17.21 13.70
CA LEU A 321 0.01 -16.45 14.27
C LEU A 321 0.80 -17.28 15.29
N TYR A 322 0.11 -17.97 16.19
CA TYR A 322 0.79 -18.84 17.14
C TYR A 322 1.45 -20.05 16.47
N ASP A 323 0.80 -20.67 15.49
CA ASP A 323 1.39 -21.79 14.75
C ASP A 323 2.69 -21.38 14.05
N LEU A 324 2.72 -20.20 13.40
CA LEU A 324 3.93 -19.65 12.81
C LEU A 324 5.02 -19.40 13.86
N LEU A 325 4.68 -18.76 14.99
CA LEU A 325 5.64 -18.50 16.06
C LEU A 325 6.23 -19.80 16.61
N GLU A 326 5.39 -20.79 16.93
CA GLU A 326 5.76 -22.06 17.55
C GLU A 326 6.56 -22.97 16.63
N ARG A 327 6.16 -23.07 15.35
CA ARG A 327 6.69 -24.07 14.42
C ARG A 327 7.79 -23.53 13.52
N GLU A 328 7.83 -22.23 13.27
CA GLU A 328 8.76 -21.62 12.32
C GLU A 328 9.64 -20.56 12.96
N VAL A 329 9.08 -19.45 13.44
CA VAL A 329 9.85 -18.27 13.87
C VAL A 329 10.81 -18.60 15.02
N ILE A 330 10.27 -19.14 16.12
CA ILE A 330 11.07 -19.42 17.32
C ILE A 330 12.09 -20.53 17.03
N PRO A 331 11.72 -21.69 16.44
CA PRO A 331 12.70 -22.72 16.08
C PRO A 331 13.81 -22.22 15.14
N GLU A 332 13.48 -21.42 14.13
CA GLU A 332 14.46 -20.86 13.19
C GLU A 332 15.44 -19.92 13.90
N PHE A 333 14.94 -19.08 14.81
CA PHE A 333 15.79 -18.21 15.61
C PHE A 333 16.71 -18.99 16.56
N TYR A 334 16.37 -20.20 17.03
CA TYR A 334 17.14 -20.96 18.04
C TYR A 334 17.98 -22.11 17.50
N THR A 335 17.75 -22.56 16.27
CA THR A 335 18.58 -23.59 15.64
C THR A 335 19.94 -22.99 15.29
N ARG A 336 21.04 -23.65 15.68
CA ARG A 336 22.41 -23.15 15.51
C ARG A 336 23.27 -24.17 14.77
N ASP A 337 24.22 -23.69 13.97
CA ASP A 337 25.32 -24.50 13.45
C ASP A 337 26.41 -24.74 14.52
N GLN A 338 27.48 -25.44 14.14
CA GLN A 338 28.63 -25.71 15.02
C GLN A 338 29.38 -24.45 15.50
N ARG A 339 29.16 -23.31 14.83
CA ARG A 339 29.78 -22.01 15.15
C ARG A 339 28.85 -21.12 15.98
N GLY A 340 27.66 -21.61 16.35
CA GLY A 340 26.68 -20.82 17.09
C GLY A 340 25.94 -19.79 16.24
N ILE A 341 25.81 -20.02 14.93
CA ILE A 341 25.10 -19.13 14.00
C ILE A 341 23.76 -19.75 13.58
N PRO A 342 22.63 -19.02 13.65
CA PRO A 342 21.36 -19.47 13.09
C PRO A 342 21.32 -19.26 11.58
N THR A 343 21.86 -20.21 10.82
CA THR A 343 22.06 -20.08 9.37
C THR A 343 20.75 -19.83 8.60
N ALA A 344 19.66 -20.50 8.95
CA ALA A 344 18.34 -20.28 8.33
C ALA A 344 17.83 -18.84 8.59
N TRP A 345 17.92 -18.37 9.84
CA TRP A 345 17.56 -17.02 10.22
C TRP A 345 18.41 -15.96 9.50
N VAL A 346 19.73 -16.15 9.48
CA VAL A 346 20.67 -15.23 8.82
C VAL A 346 20.41 -15.19 7.32
N LYS A 347 20.07 -16.32 6.69
CA LYS A 347 19.66 -16.37 5.29
C LYS A 347 18.38 -15.56 5.04
N ARG A 348 17.36 -15.69 5.88
CA ARG A 348 16.11 -14.91 5.77
C ARG A 348 16.35 -13.42 5.98
N MET A 349 17.14 -13.08 7.00
CA MET A 349 17.57 -11.71 7.28
C MET A 349 18.29 -11.11 6.07
N ARG A 350 19.25 -11.84 5.48
CA ARG A 350 19.98 -11.42 4.27
C ARG A 350 19.04 -11.13 3.11
N GLU A 351 18.11 -12.03 2.81
CA GLU A 351 17.17 -11.84 1.70
C GLU A 351 16.19 -10.70 1.96
N SER A 352 15.71 -10.54 3.19
CA SER A 352 14.92 -9.37 3.61
C SER A 352 15.69 -8.07 3.38
N MET A 353 16.91 -7.98 3.91
CA MET A 353 17.77 -6.79 3.77
C MET A 353 18.06 -6.49 2.29
N ALA A 354 18.51 -7.48 1.54
CA ALA A 354 18.93 -7.34 0.15
C ALA A 354 17.79 -6.92 -0.78
N ARG A 355 16.63 -7.58 -0.67
CA ARG A 355 15.50 -7.37 -1.61
C ARG A 355 14.61 -6.22 -1.21
N LEU A 356 14.35 -6.05 0.09
CA LEU A 356 13.33 -5.12 0.55
C LEU A 356 13.90 -3.73 0.87
N THR A 357 15.11 -3.61 1.44
CA THR A 357 15.66 -2.30 1.82
C THR A 357 15.79 -1.34 0.62
N PRO A 358 16.36 -1.77 -0.53
CA PRO A 358 16.41 -0.91 -1.73
C PRO A 358 15.01 -0.55 -2.25
N ARG A 359 14.11 -1.54 -2.28
CA ARG A 359 12.76 -1.39 -2.82
C ARG A 359 11.92 -0.43 -1.99
N PHE A 360 11.97 -0.50 -0.67
CA PHE A 360 11.18 0.31 0.25
C PHE A 360 11.92 1.55 0.77
N SER A 361 12.92 2.03 0.02
CA SER A 361 13.60 3.30 0.27
C SER A 361 12.79 4.49 -0.23
N ALA A 362 12.80 5.58 0.55
CA ALA A 362 12.24 6.87 0.12
C ALA A 362 12.92 7.43 -1.14
N ASN A 363 14.18 7.07 -1.41
CA ASN A 363 14.88 7.47 -2.64
C ASN A 363 14.14 6.99 -3.89
N ARG A 364 13.65 5.74 -3.83
CA ARG A 364 12.83 5.15 -4.90
C ARG A 364 11.48 5.85 -4.98
N THR A 365 10.79 6.00 -3.84
CA THR A 365 9.45 6.63 -3.78
C THR A 365 9.46 8.05 -4.35
N VAL A 366 10.43 8.90 -3.96
CA VAL A 366 10.53 10.28 -4.45
C VAL A 366 10.81 10.33 -5.95
N ARG A 367 11.65 9.42 -6.47
CA ARG A 367 11.90 9.30 -7.92
C ARG A 367 10.64 8.88 -8.68
N GLU A 368 9.90 7.89 -8.18
CA GLU A 368 8.63 7.47 -8.80
C GLU A 368 7.63 8.63 -8.86
N TYR A 369 7.43 9.38 -7.76
CA TYR A 369 6.60 10.59 -7.78
C TYR A 369 7.08 11.62 -8.80
N THR A 370 8.40 11.85 -8.87
CA THR A 370 8.98 12.84 -9.78
C THR A 370 8.79 12.44 -11.23
N GLU A 371 9.11 11.20 -11.58
CA GLU A 371 9.09 10.68 -12.95
C GLU A 371 7.67 10.38 -13.44
N GLN A 372 6.79 9.85 -12.59
CA GLN A 372 5.46 9.40 -12.98
C GLN A 372 4.38 10.49 -12.85
N HIS A 373 4.58 11.50 -12.00
CA HIS A 373 3.57 12.52 -11.73
C HIS A 373 4.07 13.95 -12.00
N TYR A 374 5.15 14.39 -11.33
CA TYR A 374 5.53 15.80 -11.38
C TYR A 374 6.10 16.24 -12.73
N LEU A 375 7.01 15.46 -13.34
CA LEU A 375 7.56 15.78 -14.66
C LEU A 375 6.49 15.74 -15.76
N PRO A 376 5.63 14.71 -15.85
CA PRO A 376 4.51 14.71 -16.79
C PRO A 376 3.55 15.89 -16.60
N ALA A 377 3.18 16.21 -15.36
CA ALA A 377 2.29 17.33 -15.08
C ALA A 377 2.91 18.69 -15.49
N ALA A 378 4.20 18.90 -15.22
CA ALA A 378 4.92 20.10 -15.65
C ALA A 378 5.00 20.20 -17.18
N ALA A 379 5.25 19.09 -17.88
CA ALA A 379 5.26 19.05 -19.33
C ALA A 379 3.88 19.37 -19.92
N ALA A 380 2.82 18.75 -19.39
CA ALA A 380 1.44 19.00 -19.81
C ALA A 380 1.03 20.46 -19.59
N TYR A 381 1.38 21.04 -18.44
CA TYR A 381 1.13 22.45 -18.15
C TYR A 381 1.81 23.38 -19.17
N ARG A 382 3.10 23.16 -19.47
CA ARG A 382 3.84 23.96 -20.46
C ARG A 382 3.22 23.85 -21.85
N LEU A 383 2.80 22.65 -22.25
CA LEU A 383 2.13 22.43 -23.52
C LEU A 383 0.80 23.19 -23.59
N ARG A 384 -0.06 23.04 -22.58
CA ARG A 384 -1.39 23.67 -22.52
C ARG A 384 -1.34 25.19 -22.50
N THR A 385 -0.31 25.78 -21.87
CA THR A 385 -0.13 27.24 -21.76
C THR A 385 0.66 27.86 -22.92
N SER A 386 1.29 27.04 -23.77
CA SER A 386 2.01 27.51 -24.96
C SER A 386 1.09 28.26 -25.94
N ASN A 387 1.68 29.11 -26.79
CA ASN A 387 0.96 29.86 -27.83
C ASN A 387 -0.31 30.58 -27.31
N LYS A 388 -0.19 31.22 -26.13
CA LYS A 388 -1.30 31.90 -25.43
C LYS A 388 -2.50 30.97 -25.13
N GLY A 389 -2.22 29.70 -24.85
CA GLY A 389 -3.24 28.72 -24.48
C GLY A 389 -4.02 28.11 -25.65
N ALA A 390 -3.45 28.08 -26.86
CA ALA A 390 -4.14 27.57 -28.04
C ALA A 390 -4.63 26.11 -27.86
N ILE A 391 -3.80 25.25 -27.28
CA ILE A 391 -4.16 23.86 -26.96
C ILE A 391 -5.23 23.81 -25.86
N GLY A 392 -5.08 24.62 -24.81
CA GLY A 392 -6.10 24.71 -23.75
C GLY A 392 -7.47 25.13 -24.30
N ARG A 393 -7.51 26.07 -25.25
CA ARG A 393 -8.76 26.46 -25.92
C ARG A 393 -9.34 25.32 -26.74
N GLN A 394 -8.51 24.60 -27.50
CA GLN A 394 -8.96 23.44 -28.27
C GLN A 394 -9.58 22.35 -27.37
N MET A 395 -8.98 22.09 -26.20
CA MET A 395 -9.52 21.15 -25.21
C MET A 395 -10.90 21.61 -24.69
N VAL A 396 -11.06 22.90 -24.37
CA VAL A 396 -12.35 23.45 -23.92
C VAL A 396 -13.41 23.38 -25.02
N ASP A 397 -13.06 23.75 -26.26
CA ASP A 397 -13.98 23.68 -27.41
C ASP A 397 -14.42 22.22 -27.69
N TRP A 398 -13.49 21.27 -27.55
CA TRP A 398 -13.78 19.84 -27.61
C TRP A 398 -14.76 19.41 -26.51
N GLN A 399 -14.52 19.81 -25.27
CA GLN A 399 -15.39 19.49 -24.13
C GLN A 399 -16.82 20.01 -24.33
N HIS A 400 -16.96 21.27 -24.78
CA HIS A 400 -18.26 21.86 -25.13
C HIS A 400 -18.96 21.10 -26.27
N SER A 401 -18.22 20.73 -27.33
CA SER A 401 -18.79 19.94 -28.44
C SER A 401 -19.30 18.58 -27.97
N LEU A 402 -18.58 17.94 -27.04
CA LEU A 402 -19.05 16.69 -26.46
C LEU A 402 -20.29 16.94 -25.60
N GLU A 403 -20.36 17.99 -24.78
CA GLU A 403 -21.53 18.26 -23.90
C GLU A 403 -22.83 18.38 -24.70
N GLN A 404 -22.76 19.06 -25.84
CA GLN A 404 -23.91 19.26 -26.72
C GLN A 404 -24.30 17.99 -27.49
N LYS A 405 -23.32 17.20 -27.95
CA LYS A 405 -23.56 16.11 -28.92
C LYS A 405 -23.60 14.72 -28.29
N TRP A 406 -22.92 14.49 -27.16
CA TRP A 406 -22.79 13.18 -26.51
C TRP A 406 -24.13 12.45 -26.30
N PRO A 407 -25.22 13.10 -25.84
CA PRO A 407 -26.51 12.42 -25.64
C PRO A 407 -27.14 11.87 -26.93
N THR A 408 -26.70 12.36 -28.10
CA THR A 408 -27.21 11.91 -29.40
C THR A 408 -26.47 10.69 -29.94
N LEU A 409 -25.30 10.35 -29.38
CA LEU A 409 -24.51 9.21 -29.83
C LEU A 409 -25.24 7.90 -29.53
N HIS A 410 -25.20 6.97 -30.48
CA HIS A 410 -25.78 5.64 -30.29
C HIS A 410 -25.07 4.60 -31.16
N PHE A 411 -25.15 3.35 -30.72
CA PHE A 411 -24.72 2.21 -31.49
C PHE A 411 -25.83 1.78 -32.46
N GLY A 412 -25.42 1.28 -33.63
CA GLY A 412 -26.28 0.61 -34.60
C GLY A 412 -26.03 -0.89 -34.58
N GLU A 413 -26.07 -1.51 -35.77
CA GLU A 413 -25.82 -2.95 -35.93
C GLU A 413 -24.40 -3.35 -35.53
N VAL A 414 -24.27 -4.51 -34.89
CA VAL A 414 -22.99 -5.16 -34.59
C VAL A 414 -22.95 -6.52 -35.28
N LYS A 415 -21.90 -6.74 -36.07
CA LYS A 415 -21.63 -8.01 -36.75
C LYS A 415 -20.36 -8.60 -36.19
N VAL A 416 -20.39 -9.91 -35.94
CA VAL A 416 -19.21 -10.66 -35.51
C VAL A 416 -19.06 -11.87 -36.41
N GLU A 417 -17.88 -12.02 -36.99
CA GLU A 417 -17.50 -13.20 -37.77
C GLU A 417 -16.29 -13.86 -37.14
N THR A 418 -16.38 -15.16 -36.87
CA THR A 418 -15.25 -15.95 -36.41
C THR A 418 -14.52 -16.56 -37.61
N ARG A 419 -13.24 -16.23 -37.76
CA ARG A 419 -12.38 -16.73 -38.84
C ARG A 419 -11.15 -17.38 -38.23
N GLY A 420 -11.14 -18.71 -38.13
CA GLY A 420 -10.08 -19.45 -37.46
C GLY A 420 -9.96 -19.05 -35.99
N GLU A 421 -8.78 -18.61 -35.57
CA GLU A 421 -8.47 -18.22 -34.18
C GLU A 421 -8.80 -16.75 -33.84
N GLN A 422 -9.61 -16.07 -34.67
CA GLN A 422 -9.93 -14.66 -34.50
C GLN A 422 -11.42 -14.37 -34.64
N HIS A 423 -11.90 -13.44 -33.82
CA HIS A 423 -13.19 -12.78 -34.01
C HIS A 423 -12.97 -11.42 -34.69
N VAL A 424 -13.70 -11.18 -35.77
CA VAL A 424 -13.73 -9.89 -36.47
C VAL A 424 -15.07 -9.21 -36.16
N PHE A 425 -15.00 -8.06 -35.50
CA PHE A 425 -16.17 -7.25 -35.19
C PHE A 425 -16.29 -6.12 -36.21
N GLU A 426 -17.51 -5.86 -36.67
CA GLU A 426 -17.91 -4.60 -37.29
C GLU A 426 -19.03 -3.97 -36.45
N VAL A 427 -18.83 -2.76 -35.97
CA VAL A 427 -19.75 -2.04 -35.09
C VAL A 427 -20.14 -0.72 -35.75
N GLN A 428 -21.44 -0.50 -35.93
CA GLN A 428 -21.97 0.77 -36.39
C GLN A 428 -22.08 1.76 -35.23
N VAL A 429 -21.59 2.98 -35.42
CA VAL A 429 -21.67 4.06 -34.43
C VAL A 429 -22.13 5.35 -35.10
N CYS A 430 -23.21 5.94 -34.59
CA CYS A 430 -23.73 7.22 -35.03
C CYS A 430 -23.21 8.34 -34.12
N LEU A 431 -22.36 9.21 -34.68
CA LEU A 431 -21.72 10.32 -33.98
C LEU A 431 -22.44 11.67 -34.16
N ASN A 432 -23.45 11.73 -35.03
CA ASN A 432 -24.40 12.86 -35.15
C ASN A 432 -23.74 14.25 -35.18
N GLY A 433 -22.71 14.40 -36.01
CA GLY A 433 -22.01 15.68 -36.21
C GLY A 433 -20.88 15.96 -35.21
N LEU A 434 -20.57 15.03 -34.31
CA LEU A 434 -19.33 15.04 -33.54
C LEU A 434 -18.16 14.62 -34.45
N ASP A 435 -17.02 15.31 -34.35
CA ASP A 435 -15.81 14.91 -35.08
C ASP A 435 -15.41 13.49 -34.65
N PRO A 436 -15.26 12.52 -35.57
CA PRO A 436 -14.83 11.18 -35.22
C PRO A 436 -13.47 11.10 -34.53
N LYS A 437 -12.63 12.13 -34.62
CA LYS A 437 -11.37 12.22 -33.86
C LYS A 437 -11.55 12.61 -32.39
N ALA A 438 -12.72 13.15 -32.03
CA ALA A 438 -13.06 13.57 -30.67
C ALA A 438 -13.41 12.39 -29.75
N VAL A 439 -13.45 11.17 -30.28
CA VAL A 439 -13.78 9.94 -29.56
C VAL A 439 -12.90 8.77 -30.03
N ARG A 440 -12.80 7.74 -29.19
CA ARG A 440 -12.31 6.41 -29.58
C ARG A 440 -13.45 5.41 -29.43
N VAL A 441 -13.49 4.44 -30.34
CA VAL A 441 -14.38 3.28 -30.25
C VAL A 441 -13.51 2.07 -29.93
N GLU A 442 -13.87 1.34 -28.89
CA GLU A 442 -13.09 0.20 -28.39
C GLU A 442 -13.99 -1.01 -28.23
N LEU A 443 -13.44 -2.21 -28.44
CA LEU A 443 -13.97 -3.44 -27.86
C LEU A 443 -13.33 -3.63 -26.49
N TYR A 444 -14.16 -3.92 -25.50
CA TYR A 444 -13.74 -4.21 -24.14
C TYR A 444 -14.30 -5.56 -23.69
N ALA A 445 -13.48 -6.36 -23.01
CA ALA A 445 -13.91 -7.53 -22.27
C ALA A 445 -13.18 -7.59 -20.93
N ASP A 446 -13.88 -8.01 -19.88
CA ASP A 446 -13.28 -8.17 -18.56
C ASP A 446 -12.15 -9.21 -18.55
N GLY A 447 -11.30 -9.11 -17.53
CA GLY A 447 -10.26 -10.11 -17.28
C GLY A 447 -10.85 -11.47 -16.94
N ILE A 448 -10.24 -12.56 -17.41
CA ILE A 448 -10.63 -13.93 -17.04
C ILE A 448 -9.64 -14.42 -15.99
N MET A 449 -10.13 -14.93 -14.85
CA MET A 449 -9.31 -15.49 -13.76
C MET A 449 -8.16 -14.56 -13.32
N GLY A 450 -8.42 -13.25 -13.22
CA GLY A 450 -7.42 -12.27 -12.79
C GLY A 450 -6.44 -11.81 -13.87
N SER A 451 -6.65 -12.19 -15.14
CA SER A 451 -5.93 -11.58 -16.27
C SER A 451 -6.29 -10.09 -16.42
N ALA A 452 -5.46 -9.33 -17.14
CA ALA A 452 -5.84 -7.97 -17.54
C ALA A 452 -7.09 -8.00 -18.46
N PRO A 453 -7.93 -6.94 -18.43
CA PRO A 453 -9.03 -6.80 -19.37
C PRO A 453 -8.50 -6.66 -20.81
N ALA A 454 -9.25 -7.22 -21.76
CA ALA A 454 -8.95 -7.07 -23.17
C ALA A 454 -9.52 -5.73 -23.66
N ARG A 455 -8.65 -4.89 -24.25
CA ARG A 455 -9.01 -3.58 -24.80
C ARG A 455 -8.46 -3.49 -26.21
N GLN A 456 -9.33 -3.31 -27.18
CA GLN A 456 -8.95 -3.21 -28.58
C GLN A 456 -9.60 -2.00 -29.22
N GLU A 457 -8.80 -0.98 -29.53
CA GLU A 457 -9.26 0.16 -30.32
C GLU A 457 -9.72 -0.32 -31.71
N MET A 458 -10.89 0.14 -32.12
CA MET A 458 -11.51 -0.19 -33.40
C MET A 458 -11.15 0.85 -34.45
N LYS A 459 -10.77 0.39 -35.65
CA LYS A 459 -10.46 1.24 -36.79
C LYS A 459 -11.74 1.66 -37.51
N ARG A 460 -11.91 2.96 -37.74
CA ARG A 460 -12.99 3.47 -38.58
C ARG A 460 -12.77 3.05 -40.04
N LEU A 461 -13.67 2.24 -40.59
CA LEU A 461 -13.57 1.69 -41.94
C LEU A 461 -14.24 2.58 -42.99
N ARG A 462 -15.53 2.86 -42.80
CA ARG A 462 -16.38 3.54 -43.80
C ARG A 462 -17.48 4.34 -43.13
N GLN A 463 -18.01 5.32 -43.84
CA GLN A 463 -19.24 6.02 -43.45
C GLN A 463 -20.46 5.18 -43.85
N LEU A 464 -21.52 5.22 -43.04
CA LEU A 464 -22.79 4.56 -43.35
C LEU A 464 -23.52 5.32 -44.46
N ALA A 465 -24.00 4.57 -45.45
CA ALA A 465 -24.79 5.14 -46.55
C ALA A 465 -26.12 5.67 -46.00
N GLY A 466 -26.47 6.92 -46.35
CA GLY A 466 -27.74 7.54 -45.96
C GLY A 466 -27.85 7.98 -44.49
N VAL A 467 -26.81 7.78 -43.67
CA VAL A 467 -26.79 8.20 -42.26
C VAL A 467 -25.64 9.21 -42.03
N PRO A 468 -25.91 10.52 -42.13
CA PRO A 468 -24.91 11.55 -41.84
C PRO A 468 -24.32 11.38 -40.43
N GLY A 469 -23.00 11.29 -40.33
CA GLY A 469 -22.31 11.06 -39.05
C GLY A 469 -22.35 9.61 -38.54
N GLY A 470 -22.89 8.65 -39.30
CA GLY A 470 -22.80 7.22 -39.01
C GLY A 470 -21.54 6.58 -39.61
N TYR A 471 -20.82 5.76 -38.85
CA TYR A 471 -19.60 5.10 -39.29
C TYR A 471 -19.57 3.62 -38.87
N VAL A 472 -18.87 2.80 -39.65
CA VAL A 472 -18.53 1.41 -39.28
C VAL A 472 -17.11 1.38 -38.74
N TYR A 473 -16.96 0.80 -37.55
CA TYR A 473 -15.70 0.55 -36.88
C TYR A 473 -15.40 -0.95 -36.87
N SER A 474 -14.13 -1.34 -37.02
CA SER A 474 -13.75 -2.75 -37.00
C SER A 474 -12.51 -3.02 -36.14
N ALA A 475 -12.56 -4.15 -35.46
CA ALA A 475 -11.45 -4.67 -34.69
C ALA A 475 -11.39 -6.19 -34.83
N THR A 476 -10.19 -6.73 -34.67
CA THR A 476 -9.94 -8.17 -34.66
C THR A 476 -9.34 -8.53 -33.31
N VAL A 477 -9.92 -9.53 -32.65
CA VAL A 477 -9.48 -10.03 -31.34
C VAL A 477 -9.32 -11.55 -31.39
N SER A 478 -8.55 -12.12 -30.45
CA SER A 478 -8.37 -13.57 -30.35
C SER A 478 -9.69 -14.27 -30.05
N ALA A 479 -9.92 -15.43 -30.68
CA ALA A 479 -11.04 -16.32 -30.40
C ALA A 479 -10.79 -17.26 -29.21
N ALA A 480 -9.80 -16.95 -28.35
CA ALA A 480 -9.55 -17.68 -27.11
C ALA A 480 -10.68 -17.55 -26.07
N ARG A 481 -11.64 -16.64 -26.29
CA ARG A 481 -12.84 -16.46 -25.48
C ARG A 481 -14.05 -16.17 -26.38
N PRO A 482 -15.29 -16.45 -25.93
CA PRO A 482 -16.49 -16.20 -26.72
C PRO A 482 -16.61 -14.73 -27.17
N PRO A 483 -17.19 -14.46 -28.35
CA PRO A 483 -17.42 -13.09 -28.82
C PRO A 483 -18.40 -12.31 -27.93
N ALA A 484 -19.27 -13.02 -27.20
CA ALA A 484 -20.22 -12.42 -26.26
C ALA A 484 -19.56 -11.78 -25.04
N ASP A 485 -18.29 -12.09 -24.75
CA ASP A 485 -17.53 -11.46 -23.67
C ASP A 485 -17.11 -10.03 -24.03
N TYR A 486 -17.17 -9.66 -25.31
CA TYR A 486 -16.77 -8.35 -25.79
C TYR A 486 -17.98 -7.43 -25.96
N THR A 487 -17.87 -6.22 -25.40
CA THR A 487 -18.83 -5.13 -25.59
C THR A 487 -18.13 -3.92 -26.18
N ALA A 488 -18.71 -3.30 -27.21
CA ALA A 488 -18.17 -2.07 -27.75
C ALA A 488 -18.47 -0.87 -26.83
N ARG A 489 -17.55 0.10 -26.79
CA ARG A 489 -17.73 1.37 -26.09
C ARG A 489 -17.20 2.55 -26.90
N VAL A 490 -17.79 3.72 -26.69
CA VAL A 490 -17.28 5.01 -27.14
C VAL A 490 -16.77 5.78 -25.92
N ILE A 491 -15.53 6.24 -25.98
CA ILE A 491 -14.91 7.09 -24.96
C ILE A 491 -14.45 8.42 -25.58
N PRO A 492 -14.48 9.53 -24.83
CA PRO A 492 -13.92 10.80 -25.26
C PRO A 492 -12.43 10.66 -25.61
N HIS A 493 -11.98 11.44 -26.59
CA HIS A 493 -10.57 11.49 -26.96
C HIS A 493 -10.15 12.90 -27.40
N CYS A 494 -9.13 13.42 -26.74
CA CYS A 494 -8.43 14.64 -27.12
C CYS A 494 -6.96 14.52 -26.70
N ASP A 495 -6.03 14.85 -27.59
CA ASP A 495 -4.60 14.76 -27.30
C ASP A 495 -4.24 15.63 -26.10
N GLY A 496 -3.58 15.02 -25.11
CA GLY A 496 -3.16 15.71 -23.89
C GLY A 496 -4.25 15.86 -22.82
N VAL A 497 -5.42 15.24 -22.98
CA VAL A 497 -6.46 15.10 -21.94
C VAL A 497 -6.42 13.70 -21.34
N ALA A 498 -6.43 13.60 -20.01
CA ALA A 498 -6.43 12.35 -19.27
C ALA A 498 -7.86 11.83 -19.07
N ILE A 499 -8.21 10.74 -19.75
CA ILE A 499 -9.51 10.07 -19.63
C ILE A 499 -9.37 8.85 -18.70
N PRO A 500 -10.25 8.66 -17.70
CA PRO A 500 -11.46 9.44 -17.41
C PRO A 500 -11.31 10.57 -16.38
N LEU A 501 -10.08 10.91 -15.96
CA LEU A 501 -9.86 11.87 -14.87
C LEU A 501 -10.40 13.28 -15.18
N GLU A 502 -10.19 13.75 -16.40
CA GLU A 502 -10.64 15.08 -16.85
C GLU A 502 -12.01 15.03 -17.55
N ASP A 503 -12.43 13.86 -18.04
CA ASP A 503 -13.76 13.64 -18.61
C ASP A 503 -14.20 12.18 -18.44
N ALA A 504 -15.22 11.98 -17.60
CA ALA A 504 -15.67 10.64 -17.21
C ALA A 504 -16.77 10.07 -18.13
N ARG A 505 -17.10 10.71 -19.26
CA ARG A 505 -18.14 10.19 -20.15
C ARG A 505 -17.74 8.87 -20.77
N ILE A 506 -18.71 7.97 -20.89
CA ILE A 506 -18.56 6.67 -21.56
C ILE A 506 -19.92 6.22 -22.07
N LEU A 507 -19.94 5.69 -23.30
CA LEU A 507 -21.13 5.14 -23.91
C LEU A 507 -20.87 3.69 -24.27
N TRP A 508 -21.53 2.78 -23.58
CA TRP A 508 -21.50 1.35 -23.90
C TRP A 508 -22.55 1.00 -24.95
N GLN A 509 -22.21 0.03 -25.80
CA GLN A 509 -23.15 -0.72 -26.62
C GLN A 509 -24.22 -1.32 -25.69
N ARG A 510 -25.49 -1.03 -25.98
CA ARG A 510 -26.65 -1.54 -25.24
C ARG A 510 -27.33 -2.64 -26.02
#